data_AF-A0A2G3JYR1-F1
#
_entry.id   AF-A0A2G3JYR1-F1
#
_cell.length_a   1.000
_cell.length_b   1.000
_cell.length_c   1.000
_cell.angle_alpha   90.00
_cell.angle_beta   90.00
_cell.angle_gamma   90.00
#
_symmetry.space_group_name_H-M   'P 1'
#
loop_
_entity.id
_entity.type
_entity.pdbx_description
1 polymer ?
#
loop_
_entity_poly.entity_id
_entity_poly.type
_entity_poly.pdbx_seq_one_letter_code
_entity_poly.pdbx_strand_id
1 'polypeptide(L)'
;MDDNLSQAIAQSGLSRERYLLADWQTRRLAHCYADLASSTRYGLATTFFLSDIYGPTDFSQRDADGERIVVKMRSLLPKRAMAAIEEALHLNRLTLSLDTQLVHKLFNDMQVQTIDAVNYTAAYRLCDNYAQRCEQIRLVHELGRELDVVVKKQMVQLALRLARGPAHLAGLGELQDFLERGVAAFLHMEGADYFLDTVRTRETALLERIYGGEVNPFADFPR
;
A
#
# COMPACT_ATOMS: atom_id res chain seq x y z
N MET A 1 25.94 -2.83 13.13
CA MET A 1 24.86 -2.86 12.14
C MET A 1 23.53 -3.22 12.80
N ASP A 2 23.54 -4.13 13.79
CA ASP A 2 22.35 -4.54 14.57
C ASP A 2 21.69 -3.44 15.42
N ASP A 3 22.44 -2.48 15.96
CA ASP A 3 21.86 -1.40 16.77
C ASP A 3 20.93 -0.48 15.96
N ASN A 4 21.27 -0.19 14.71
CA ASN A 4 20.45 0.66 13.84
C ASN A 4 19.15 -0.05 13.42
N LEU A 5 19.23 -1.35 13.09
CA LEU A 5 18.05 -2.16 12.78
C LEU A 5 17.11 -2.28 13.99
N SER A 6 17.66 -2.51 15.18
CA SER A 6 16.86 -2.63 16.41
C SER A 6 16.14 -1.32 16.74
N GLN A 7 16.83 -0.18 16.57
CA GLN A 7 16.23 1.13 16.73
C GLN A 7 15.13 1.40 15.70
N ALA A 8 15.35 1.06 14.42
CA ALA A 8 14.37 1.25 13.36
C ALA A 8 13.11 0.40 13.57
N ILE A 9 13.25 -0.86 14.02
CA ILE A 9 12.11 -1.71 14.39
C ILE A 9 11.33 -1.08 15.55
N ALA A 10 12.02 -0.66 16.61
CA ALA A 10 11.37 -0.06 17.78
C ALA A 10 10.60 1.22 17.42
N GLN A 11 11.14 2.04 16.50
CA GLN A 11 10.48 3.25 16.01
C GLN A 11 9.31 2.96 15.08
N SER A 12 9.32 1.82 14.38
CA SER A 12 8.25 1.47 13.45
C SER A 12 6.93 1.10 14.13
N GLY A 13 6.96 0.61 15.37
CA GLY A 13 5.78 0.03 16.04
C GLY A 13 5.39 -1.38 15.57
N LEU A 14 6.08 -1.94 14.56
CA LEU A 14 5.82 -3.28 14.03
C LEU A 14 6.56 -4.37 14.83
N SER A 15 6.08 -5.62 14.75
CA SER A 15 6.91 -6.77 15.14
C SER A 15 8.15 -6.85 14.23
N ARG A 16 9.21 -7.51 14.71
CA ARG A 16 10.44 -7.67 13.92
C ARG A 16 10.17 -8.28 12.55
N GLU A 17 9.39 -9.35 12.49
CA GLU A 17 9.06 -10.08 11.26
C GLU A 17 8.26 -9.24 10.29
N ARG A 18 7.28 -8.48 10.80
CA ARG A 18 6.48 -7.54 10.03
C ARG A 18 7.34 -6.41 9.47
N TYR A 19 8.22 -5.84 10.28
CA TYR A 19 9.15 -4.81 9.85
C TYR A 19 10.07 -5.32 8.72
N LEU A 20 10.68 -6.50 8.89
CA LEU A 20 11.56 -7.08 7.88
C LEU A 20 10.84 -7.35 6.56
N LEU A 21 9.60 -7.82 6.62
CA LEU A 21 8.79 -8.00 5.41
C LEU A 21 8.47 -6.66 4.74
N ALA A 22 7.98 -5.69 5.50
CA ALA A 22 7.61 -4.38 4.98
C ALA A 22 8.82 -3.64 4.38
N ASP A 23 9.99 -3.70 5.04
CA ASP A 23 11.23 -3.13 4.53
C ASP A 23 11.67 -3.80 3.20
N TRP A 24 11.63 -5.14 3.14
CA TRP A 24 11.94 -5.86 1.92
C TRP A 24 10.98 -5.51 0.77
N GLN A 25 9.67 -5.51 1.03
CA GLN A 25 8.65 -5.16 0.05
C GLN A 25 8.80 -3.71 -0.42
N THR A 26 9.07 -2.76 0.48
CA THR A 26 9.30 -1.35 0.14
C THR A 26 10.52 -1.20 -0.75
N ARG A 27 11.66 -1.83 -0.41
CA ARG A 27 12.87 -1.81 -1.25
C ARG A 27 12.64 -2.43 -2.62
N ARG A 28 11.92 -3.55 -2.67
CA ARG A 28 11.51 -4.19 -3.94
C ARG A 28 10.69 -3.23 -4.78
N LEU A 29 9.65 -2.61 -4.21
CA LEU A 29 8.79 -1.66 -4.92
C LEU A 29 9.59 -0.44 -5.40
N ALA A 30 10.44 0.14 -4.55
CA ALA A 30 11.30 1.26 -4.91
C ALA A 30 12.19 0.93 -6.11
N HIS A 31 12.71 -0.31 -6.19
CA HIS A 31 13.44 -0.79 -7.35
C HIS A 31 12.55 -0.98 -8.58
N CYS A 32 11.41 -1.67 -8.43
CA CYS A 32 10.51 -2.00 -9.55
C CYS A 32 9.86 -0.78 -10.21
N TYR A 33 9.79 0.34 -9.50
CA TYR A 33 9.15 1.57 -9.91
C TYR A 33 10.10 2.78 -9.89
N ALA A 34 11.42 2.55 -9.99
CA ALA A 34 12.43 3.60 -10.00
C ALA A 34 12.19 4.64 -11.13
N ASP A 35 11.69 4.19 -12.28
CA ASP A 35 11.30 5.04 -13.39
C ASP A 35 10.11 5.96 -13.04
N LEU A 36 9.07 5.45 -12.37
CA LEU A 36 7.95 6.25 -11.88
C LEU A 36 8.38 7.20 -10.77
N ALA A 37 9.28 6.77 -9.89
CA ALA A 37 9.84 7.60 -8.82
C ALA A 37 10.66 8.78 -9.38
N SER A 38 11.41 8.55 -10.47
CA SER A 38 12.22 9.59 -11.13
C SER A 38 11.40 10.54 -12.01
N SER A 39 10.16 10.18 -12.33
CA SER A 39 9.26 11.01 -13.14
C SER A 39 8.86 12.27 -12.39
N THR A 40 8.97 13.44 -13.05
CA THR A 40 8.45 14.71 -12.51
C THR A 40 6.94 14.66 -12.24
N ARG A 41 6.21 13.84 -13.00
CA ARG A 41 4.76 13.68 -12.92
C ARG A 41 4.35 12.64 -11.87
N TYR A 42 5.04 11.51 -11.79
CA TYR A 42 4.64 10.38 -10.93
C TYR A 42 5.47 10.23 -9.66
N GLY A 43 6.55 10.99 -9.49
CA GLY A 43 7.46 10.86 -8.36
C GLY A 43 6.78 11.09 -7.02
N LEU A 44 5.94 12.13 -6.90
CA LEU A 44 5.21 12.41 -5.66
C LEU A 44 4.27 11.27 -5.26
N ALA A 45 3.56 10.71 -6.23
CA ALA A 45 2.67 9.57 -6.00
C ALA A 45 3.42 8.29 -5.64
N THR A 46 4.56 8.05 -6.31
CA THR A 46 5.41 6.90 -6.02
C THR A 46 5.97 7.00 -4.60
N THR A 47 6.47 8.18 -4.20
CA THR A 47 6.93 8.43 -2.83
C THR A 47 5.80 8.19 -1.82
N PHE A 48 4.62 8.78 -2.03
CA PHE A 48 3.46 8.57 -1.16
C PHE A 48 3.11 7.09 -1.00
N PHE A 49 3.09 6.31 -2.09
CA PHE A 49 2.85 4.86 -2.00
C PHE A 49 3.92 4.13 -1.16
N LEU A 50 5.19 4.48 -1.35
CA LEU A 50 6.30 3.82 -0.66
C LEU A 50 6.44 4.24 0.81
N SER A 51 6.13 5.50 1.16
CA SER A 51 6.27 6.00 2.52
C SER A 51 5.00 5.85 3.35
N ASP A 52 3.86 6.20 2.76
CA ASP A 52 2.60 6.34 3.51
C ASP A 52 1.72 5.11 3.42
N ILE A 53 1.89 4.21 2.43
CA ILE A 53 1.05 3.02 2.31
C ILE A 53 1.83 1.75 2.65
N TYR A 54 3.01 1.57 2.06
CA TYR A 54 3.80 0.34 2.22
C TYR A 54 5.04 0.49 3.11
N GLY A 55 5.31 1.70 3.62
CA GLY A 55 6.49 1.97 4.42
C GLY A 55 6.58 1.05 5.64
N PRO A 56 7.80 0.76 6.14
CA PRO A 56 8.00 -0.10 7.30
C PRO A 56 7.64 0.65 8.61
N THR A 57 6.37 0.98 8.75
CA THR A 57 5.78 1.73 9.87
C THR A 57 4.41 1.14 10.19
N ASP A 58 4.06 1.14 11.47
CA ASP A 58 2.76 0.70 11.94
C ASP A 58 1.68 1.73 11.61
N PHE A 59 0.81 1.39 10.67
CA PHE A 59 -0.33 2.22 10.28
C PHE A 59 -1.63 1.82 11.00
N SER A 60 -1.58 0.94 12.01
CA SER A 60 -2.77 0.41 12.68
C SER A 60 -3.67 1.50 13.27
N GLN A 61 -3.09 2.59 13.80
CA GLN A 61 -3.85 3.70 14.35
C GLN A 61 -4.65 4.43 13.25
N ARG A 62 -3.99 4.79 12.14
CA ARG A 62 -4.63 5.39 10.96
C ARG A 62 -5.75 4.50 10.41
N ASP A 63 -5.49 3.21 10.29
CA ASP A 63 -6.44 2.25 9.72
C ASP A 63 -7.68 2.09 10.63
N ALA A 64 -7.47 2.01 11.95
CA ALA A 64 -8.56 1.98 12.93
C ALA A 64 -9.39 3.27 12.92
N ASP A 65 -8.74 4.43 12.77
CA ASP A 65 -9.44 5.71 12.65
C ASP A 65 -10.26 5.79 11.36
N GLY A 66 -9.74 5.23 10.26
CA GLY A 66 -10.48 5.06 9.01
C GLY A 66 -11.79 4.32 9.24
N GLU A 67 -11.71 3.13 9.83
CA GLU A 67 -12.89 2.30 10.14
C GLU A 67 -13.90 3.02 11.05
N ARG A 68 -13.43 3.72 12.10
CA ARG A 68 -14.29 4.50 12.99
C ARG A 68 -15.04 5.61 12.25
N ILE A 69 -14.39 6.30 11.31
CA ILE A 69 -15.02 7.36 10.52
C ILE A 69 -16.10 6.77 9.61
N VAL A 70 -15.85 5.63 8.97
CA VAL A 70 -16.85 4.97 8.10
C VAL A 70 -18.17 4.74 8.84
N VAL A 71 -18.09 4.26 10.08
CA VAL A 71 -19.28 4.03 10.92
C VAL A 71 -20.04 5.32 11.17
N LYS A 72 -19.35 6.43 11.48
CA LYS A 72 -19.96 7.73 11.76
C LYS A 72 -20.55 8.37 10.50
N MET A 73 -19.92 8.18 9.34
CA MET A 73 -20.30 8.84 8.09
C MET A 73 -21.29 8.03 7.23
N ARG A 74 -21.61 6.78 7.62
CA ARG A 74 -22.48 5.87 6.88
C ARG A 74 -23.83 6.47 6.50
N SER A 75 -24.45 7.26 7.38
CA SER A 75 -25.76 7.90 7.14
C SER A 75 -25.66 9.21 6.35
N LEU A 76 -24.47 9.80 6.24
CA LEU A 76 -24.23 11.11 5.63
C LEU A 76 -23.70 11.00 4.19
N LEU A 77 -23.09 9.87 3.85
CA LEU A 77 -22.47 9.66 2.54
C LEU A 77 -23.44 9.03 1.53
N PRO A 78 -23.38 9.43 0.25
CA PRO A 78 -24.11 8.75 -0.82
C PRO A 78 -23.71 7.27 -0.91
N LYS A 79 -24.64 6.39 -1.28
CA LYS A 79 -24.40 4.94 -1.40
C LYS A 79 -23.15 4.59 -2.22
N ARG A 80 -22.89 5.30 -3.31
CA ARG A 80 -21.70 5.10 -4.15
C ARG A 80 -20.39 5.42 -3.42
N ALA A 81 -20.36 6.50 -2.63
CA ALA A 81 -19.17 6.85 -1.85
C ALA A 81 -18.93 5.83 -0.73
N MET A 82 -20.00 5.32 -0.11
CA MET A 82 -19.89 4.26 0.89
C MET A 82 -19.35 2.95 0.30
N ALA A 83 -19.81 2.56 -0.90
CA ALA A 83 -19.32 1.37 -1.58
C ALA A 83 -17.80 1.45 -1.85
N ALA A 84 -17.31 2.58 -2.39
CA ALA A 84 -15.88 2.79 -2.64
C ALA A 84 -15.04 2.72 -1.33
N ILE A 85 -15.56 3.25 -0.23
CA ILE A 85 -14.91 3.16 1.09
C ILE A 85 -14.89 1.72 1.60
N GLU A 86 -15.99 0.98 1.48
CA GLU A 86 -16.06 -0.43 1.89
C GLU A 86 -15.08 -1.29 1.07
N GLU A 87 -14.92 -1.00 -0.21
CA GLU A 87 -13.95 -1.67 -1.08
C GLU A 87 -12.49 -1.28 -0.74
N ALA A 88 -12.21 -0.03 -0.38
CA ALA A 88 -10.90 0.38 0.12
C ALA A 88 -10.54 -0.33 1.44
N LEU A 89 -11.50 -0.46 2.37
CA LEU A 89 -11.30 -1.23 3.60
C LEU A 89 -11.10 -2.73 3.32
N HIS A 90 -11.81 -3.28 2.32
CA HIS A 90 -11.61 -4.66 1.87
C HIS A 90 -10.19 -4.87 1.33
N LEU A 91 -9.71 -3.98 0.46
CA LEU A 91 -8.33 -4.02 -0.04
C LEU A 91 -7.31 -3.96 1.11
N ASN A 92 -7.53 -3.11 2.12
CA ASN A 92 -6.63 -3.03 3.27
C ASN A 92 -6.59 -4.35 4.05
N ARG A 93 -7.76 -4.92 4.39
CA ARG A 93 -7.84 -6.21 5.09
C ARG A 93 -7.22 -7.36 4.28
N LEU A 94 -7.44 -7.38 2.97
CA LEU A 94 -6.85 -8.36 2.07
C LEU A 94 -5.31 -8.26 2.09
N THR A 95 -4.78 -7.04 1.98
CA THR A 95 -3.34 -6.77 2.04
C THR A 95 -2.74 -7.26 3.37
N LEU A 96 -3.33 -6.87 4.50
CA LEU A 96 -2.87 -7.31 5.83
C LEU A 96 -2.92 -8.83 6.00
N SER A 97 -3.99 -9.48 5.53
CA SER A 97 -4.14 -10.94 5.57
C SER A 97 -3.02 -11.64 4.77
N LEU A 98 -2.79 -11.17 3.55
CA LEU A 98 -1.77 -11.71 2.65
C LEU A 98 -0.36 -11.55 3.23
N ASP A 99 -0.05 -10.41 3.85
CA ASP A 99 1.24 -10.20 4.51
C ASP A 99 1.38 -11.03 5.78
N THR A 100 0.28 -11.29 6.49
CA THR A 100 0.27 -12.18 7.67
C THR A 100 0.66 -13.60 7.27
N GLN A 101 0.05 -14.10 6.20
CA GLN A 101 0.35 -15.43 5.66
C GLN A 101 1.81 -15.52 5.19
N LEU A 102 2.31 -14.46 4.56
CA LEU A 102 3.69 -14.42 4.07
C LEU A 102 4.71 -14.35 5.21
N VAL A 103 4.46 -13.54 6.24
CA VAL A 103 5.27 -13.53 7.48
C VAL A 103 5.28 -14.92 8.11
N HIS A 104 4.12 -15.55 8.29
CA HIS A 104 4.04 -16.89 8.86
C HIS A 104 4.85 -17.89 8.04
N LYS A 105 4.73 -17.85 6.70
CA LYS A 105 5.45 -18.76 5.83
C LYS A 105 6.96 -18.57 5.92
N LEU A 106 7.44 -17.33 5.85
CA LEU A 106 8.86 -17.01 5.91
C LEU A 106 9.49 -17.37 7.25
N PHE A 107 8.89 -16.94 8.35
CA PHE A 107 9.54 -16.99 9.66
C PHE A 107 9.17 -18.23 10.48
N ASN A 108 7.94 -18.74 10.37
CA ASN A 108 7.50 -19.90 11.16
C ASN A 108 7.72 -21.22 10.41
N ASP A 109 7.42 -21.27 9.12
CA ASP A 109 7.53 -22.54 8.37
C ASP A 109 8.93 -22.71 7.77
N MET A 110 9.47 -21.66 7.14
CA MET A 110 10.77 -21.69 6.47
C MET A 110 11.95 -21.28 7.37
N GLN A 111 11.68 -20.74 8.56
CA GLN A 111 12.70 -20.32 9.54
C GLN A 111 13.74 -19.32 8.99
N VAL A 112 13.30 -18.45 8.07
CA VAL A 112 14.14 -17.45 7.40
C VAL A 112 14.60 -16.38 8.40
N GLN A 113 15.90 -16.09 8.43
CA GLN A 113 16.46 -15.03 9.29
C GLN A 113 16.55 -13.68 8.59
N THR A 114 16.74 -13.69 7.26
CA THR A 114 16.85 -12.51 6.40
C THR A 114 16.15 -12.79 5.08
N ILE A 115 15.27 -11.88 4.66
CA ILE A 115 14.50 -12.03 3.43
C ILE A 115 15.38 -11.69 2.23
N ASP A 116 15.33 -12.53 1.21
CA ASP A 116 15.95 -12.34 -0.09
C ASP A 116 14.97 -12.72 -1.22
N ALA A 117 15.35 -12.51 -2.48
CA ALA A 117 14.49 -12.82 -3.62
C ALA A 117 14.13 -14.31 -3.72
N VAL A 118 15.03 -15.21 -3.33
CA VAL A 118 14.81 -16.67 -3.44
C VAL A 118 13.80 -17.12 -2.39
N ASN A 119 14.01 -16.76 -1.13
CA ASN A 119 13.11 -17.16 -0.04
C ASN A 119 11.76 -16.43 -0.10
N TYR A 120 11.72 -15.18 -0.54
CA TYR A 120 10.49 -14.42 -0.74
C TYR A 120 9.59 -15.07 -1.80
N THR A 121 10.16 -15.44 -2.95
CA THR A 121 9.40 -16.03 -4.05
C THR A 121 8.98 -17.47 -3.77
N ALA A 122 9.82 -18.23 -3.05
CA ALA A 122 9.46 -19.54 -2.53
C ALA A 122 8.29 -19.46 -1.54
N ALA A 123 8.33 -18.51 -0.60
CA ALA A 123 7.24 -18.29 0.34
C ALA A 123 5.95 -17.87 -0.36
N TYR A 124 6.01 -17.00 -1.38
CA TYR A 124 4.85 -16.65 -2.21
C TYR A 124 4.17 -17.87 -2.81
N ARG A 125 4.95 -18.80 -3.41
CA ARG A 125 4.41 -20.04 -3.97
C ARG A 125 3.81 -20.94 -2.89
N LEU A 126 4.47 -21.07 -1.75
CA LEU A 126 4.01 -21.91 -0.64
C LEU A 126 2.78 -21.36 0.09
N CYS A 127 2.50 -20.06 -0.03
CA CYS A 127 1.25 -19.48 0.47
C CYS A 127 0.02 -19.88 -0.36
N ASP A 128 0.22 -20.29 -1.63
CA ASP A 128 -0.83 -20.77 -2.54
C ASP A 128 -2.08 -19.87 -2.59
N ASN A 129 -1.87 -18.56 -2.64
CA ASN A 129 -2.92 -17.55 -2.58
C ASN A 129 -2.99 -16.69 -3.85
N TYR A 130 -2.72 -17.30 -5.01
CA TYR A 130 -2.69 -16.65 -6.32
C TYR A 130 -3.96 -15.83 -6.62
N ALA A 131 -5.13 -16.41 -6.38
CA ALA A 131 -6.41 -15.75 -6.64
C ALA A 131 -6.59 -14.47 -5.79
N GLN A 132 -6.20 -14.51 -4.52
CA GLN A 132 -6.25 -13.35 -3.61
C GLN A 132 -5.26 -12.26 -4.04
N ARG A 133 -4.08 -12.64 -4.55
CA ARG A 133 -3.10 -11.68 -5.09
C ARG A 133 -3.61 -11.02 -6.38
N CYS A 134 -4.26 -11.79 -7.27
CA CYS A 134 -4.92 -11.22 -8.45
C CYS A 134 -6.04 -10.25 -8.06
N GLU A 135 -6.85 -10.60 -7.06
CA GLU A 135 -7.87 -9.72 -6.51
C GLU A 135 -7.28 -8.42 -5.94
N GLN A 136 -6.19 -8.52 -5.17
CA GLN A 136 -5.47 -7.37 -4.63
C GLN A 136 -5.00 -6.42 -5.73
N ILE A 137 -4.35 -6.94 -6.78
CA ILE A 137 -3.87 -6.14 -7.92
C ILE A 137 -5.04 -5.44 -8.64
N ARG A 138 -6.14 -6.16 -8.86
CA ARG A 138 -7.35 -5.61 -9.48
C ARG A 138 -7.95 -4.47 -8.64
N LEU A 139 -8.09 -4.68 -7.32
CA LEU A 139 -8.64 -3.68 -6.40
C LEU A 139 -7.78 -2.41 -6.35
N VAL A 140 -6.44 -2.55 -6.33
CA VAL A 140 -5.52 -1.39 -6.38
C VAL A 140 -5.75 -0.57 -7.65
N HIS A 141 -5.94 -1.24 -8.80
CA HIS A 141 -6.19 -0.57 -10.07
C HIS A 141 -7.54 0.15 -10.07
N GLU A 142 -8.63 -0.54 -9.73
CA GLU A 142 -9.99 0.01 -9.78
C GLU A 142 -10.17 1.16 -8.80
N LEU A 143 -9.82 0.97 -7.53
CA LEU A 143 -9.92 2.02 -6.51
C LEU A 143 -9.04 3.23 -6.83
N GLY A 144 -7.85 3.01 -7.39
CA GLY A 144 -6.98 4.11 -7.80
C GLY A 144 -7.62 4.99 -8.88
N ARG A 145 -8.33 4.39 -9.83
CA ARG A 145 -9.02 5.13 -10.90
C ARG A 145 -10.24 5.87 -10.37
N GLU A 146 -10.99 5.26 -9.46
CA GLU A 146 -12.10 5.95 -8.78
C GLU A 146 -11.59 7.15 -7.98
N LEU A 147 -10.49 6.97 -7.25
CA LEU A 147 -9.88 8.01 -6.44
C LEU A 147 -9.40 9.18 -7.31
N ASP A 148 -8.76 8.92 -8.46
CA ASP A 148 -8.33 9.97 -9.40
C ASP A 148 -9.50 10.87 -9.86
N VAL A 149 -10.69 10.31 -10.04
CA VAL A 149 -11.89 11.08 -10.39
C VAL A 149 -12.42 11.87 -9.19
N VAL A 150 -12.39 11.28 -7.99
CA VAL A 150 -12.95 11.89 -6.77
C VAL A 150 -12.10 13.06 -6.28
N VAL A 151 -10.77 12.92 -6.23
CA VAL A 151 -9.84 13.94 -5.72
C VAL A 151 -9.84 15.23 -6.52
N LYS A 152 -10.20 15.17 -7.81
CA LYS A 152 -10.33 16.34 -8.71
C LYS A 152 -11.54 17.23 -8.40
N LYS A 153 -12.49 16.75 -7.58
CA LYS A 153 -13.68 17.53 -7.23
C LYS A 153 -13.32 18.60 -6.20
N GLN A 154 -13.53 19.88 -6.54
CA GLN A 154 -13.26 21.02 -5.65
C GLN A 154 -13.96 20.90 -4.28
N MET A 155 -15.16 20.35 -4.26
CA MET A 155 -15.92 20.11 -3.02
C MET A 155 -15.18 19.16 -2.07
N VAL A 156 -14.55 18.11 -2.59
CA VAL A 156 -13.77 17.14 -1.81
C VAL A 156 -12.53 17.82 -1.23
N GLN A 157 -11.80 18.58 -2.04
CA GLN A 157 -10.62 19.32 -1.60
C GLN A 157 -10.95 20.38 -0.54
N LEU A 158 -12.09 21.06 -0.68
CA LEU A 158 -12.57 22.03 0.32
C LEU A 158 -12.98 21.33 1.62
N ALA A 159 -13.77 20.26 1.53
CA ALA A 159 -14.20 19.49 2.70
C ALA A 159 -12.99 18.97 3.49
N LEU A 160 -11.99 18.42 2.79
CA LEU A 160 -10.76 17.93 3.39
C LEU A 160 -10.01 19.07 4.12
N ARG A 161 -9.81 20.23 3.49
CA ARG A 161 -9.14 21.37 4.13
C ARG A 161 -9.89 21.90 5.35
N LEU A 162 -11.22 21.98 5.29
CA LEU A 162 -12.05 22.44 6.41
C LEU A 162 -12.06 21.44 7.57
N ALA A 163 -11.95 20.14 7.27
CA ALA A 163 -11.90 19.08 8.27
C ALA A 163 -10.58 19.08 9.08
N ARG A 164 -9.51 19.74 8.61
CA ARG A 164 -8.19 19.68 9.25
C ARG A 164 -8.20 20.02 10.74
N GLY A 165 -8.69 21.19 11.11
CA GLY A 165 -8.74 21.63 12.51
C GLY A 165 -9.56 20.67 13.39
N PRO A 166 -10.84 20.40 13.05
CA PRO A 166 -11.67 19.46 13.78
C PRO A 166 -11.09 18.05 13.89
N ALA A 167 -10.47 17.53 12.82
CA ALA A 167 -9.90 16.18 12.81
C ALA A 167 -8.72 16.07 13.79
N HIS A 168 -7.80 17.04 13.78
CA HIS A 168 -6.67 17.09 14.73
C HIS A 168 -7.16 17.19 16.17
N LEU A 169 -8.16 18.03 16.45
CA LEU A 169 -8.75 18.15 17.78
C LEU A 169 -9.50 16.89 18.25
N ALA A 170 -10.03 16.10 17.31
CA ALA A 170 -10.75 14.86 17.59
C ALA A 170 -9.84 13.62 17.65
N GLY A 171 -8.51 13.78 17.56
CA GLY A 171 -7.56 12.67 17.57
C GLY A 171 -7.47 11.90 16.25
N LEU A 172 -7.97 12.47 15.14
CA LEU A 172 -7.95 11.90 13.79
C LEU A 172 -6.90 12.57 12.88
N GLY A 173 -5.91 13.24 13.48
CA GLY A 173 -4.91 14.04 12.78
C GLY A 173 -4.07 13.24 11.78
N GLU A 174 -3.62 12.05 12.16
CA GLU A 174 -2.81 11.19 11.28
C GLU A 174 -3.55 10.78 10.01
N LEU A 175 -4.82 10.38 10.16
CA LEU A 175 -5.68 10.05 9.02
C LEU A 175 -5.95 11.26 8.14
N GLN A 176 -6.21 12.42 8.74
CA GLN A 176 -6.40 13.67 8.01
C GLN A 176 -5.16 14.04 7.18
N ASP A 177 -3.98 14.02 7.80
CA ASP A 177 -2.74 14.40 7.13
C ASP A 177 -2.39 13.39 6.01
N PHE A 178 -2.66 12.09 6.24
CA PHE A 178 -2.54 11.05 5.22
C PHE A 178 -3.44 11.33 4.02
N LEU A 179 -4.73 11.62 4.24
CA LEU A 179 -5.67 11.93 3.18
C LEU A 179 -5.23 13.16 2.38
N GLU A 180 -4.74 14.20 3.04
CA GLU A 180 -4.24 15.41 2.37
C GLU A 180 -3.02 15.14 1.50
N ARG A 181 -2.04 14.36 1.99
CA ARG A 181 -0.89 13.95 1.18
C ARG A 181 -1.30 13.09 -0.01
N GLY A 182 -2.24 12.16 0.19
CA GLY A 182 -2.79 11.33 -0.87
C GLY A 182 -3.50 12.16 -1.95
N VAL A 183 -4.39 13.08 -1.56
CA VAL A 183 -5.05 13.99 -2.51
C VAL A 183 -4.04 14.84 -3.27
N ALA A 184 -3.03 15.40 -2.58
CA ALA A 184 -1.98 16.18 -3.23
C ALA A 184 -1.20 15.35 -4.27
N ALA A 185 -0.85 14.10 -3.93
CA ALA A 185 -0.15 13.18 -4.83
C ALA A 185 -0.97 12.84 -6.09
N PHE A 186 -2.28 12.58 -5.94
CA PHE A 186 -3.17 12.31 -7.07
C PHE A 186 -3.44 13.55 -7.94
N LEU A 187 -3.50 14.75 -7.34
CA LEU A 187 -3.63 15.97 -8.12
C LEU A 187 -2.36 16.26 -8.94
N HIS A 188 -1.18 16.04 -8.34
CA HIS A 188 0.11 16.27 -8.98
C HIS A 188 0.36 15.36 -10.20
N MET A 189 -0.12 14.11 -10.17
CA MET A 189 0.02 13.20 -11.32
C MET A 189 -0.87 13.58 -12.52
N GLU A 190 -1.81 14.51 -12.38
CA GLU A 190 -2.69 14.98 -13.47
C GLU A 190 -3.37 13.83 -14.26
N GLY A 191 -3.81 12.77 -13.57
CA GLY A 191 -4.35 11.55 -14.18
C GLY A 191 -3.55 10.29 -13.86
N ALA A 192 -4.24 9.33 -13.25
CA ALA A 192 -3.63 8.13 -12.70
C ALA A 192 -3.54 6.94 -13.68
N ASP A 193 -4.19 6.99 -14.85
CA ASP A 193 -4.35 5.82 -15.72
C ASP A 193 -3.00 5.15 -16.07
N TYR A 194 -2.02 5.91 -16.58
CA TYR A 194 -0.69 5.36 -16.90
C TYR A 194 0.03 4.77 -15.67
N PHE A 195 -0.04 5.46 -14.53
CA PHE A 195 0.58 5.00 -13.29
C PHE A 195 -0.03 3.66 -12.84
N LEU A 196 -1.36 3.60 -12.76
CA LEU A 196 -2.10 2.42 -12.31
C LEU A 196 -2.00 1.26 -13.30
N ASP A 197 -2.07 1.52 -14.60
CA ASP A 197 -1.87 0.49 -15.64
C ASP A 197 -0.45 -0.08 -15.60
N THR A 198 0.56 0.76 -15.35
CA THR A 198 1.94 0.31 -15.16
C THR A 198 2.07 -0.61 -13.96
N VAL A 199 1.53 -0.20 -12.79
CA VAL A 199 1.54 -1.02 -11.57
C VAL A 199 0.81 -2.35 -11.80
N ARG A 200 -0.40 -2.32 -12.36
CA ARG A 200 -1.18 -3.53 -12.65
C ARG A 200 -0.41 -4.49 -13.55
N THR A 201 0.15 -3.97 -14.65
CA THR A 201 0.87 -4.80 -15.64
C THR A 201 2.11 -5.44 -15.02
N ARG A 202 2.89 -4.65 -14.27
CA ARG A 202 4.12 -5.08 -13.63
C ARG A 202 3.89 -6.11 -12.51
N GLU A 203 2.96 -5.84 -11.60
CA GLU A 203 2.68 -6.79 -10.51
C GLU A 203 2.00 -8.07 -11.03
N THR A 204 1.18 -7.99 -12.09
CA THR A 204 0.59 -9.19 -12.71
C THR A 204 1.67 -10.06 -13.34
N ALA A 205 2.55 -9.46 -14.17
CA ALA A 205 3.66 -10.18 -14.76
C ALA A 205 4.59 -10.77 -13.69
N LEU A 206 4.91 -10.03 -12.63
CA LEU A 206 5.70 -10.54 -11.51
C LEU A 206 5.04 -11.74 -10.84
N LEU A 207 3.74 -11.66 -10.57
CA LEU A 207 3.00 -12.74 -9.93
C LEU A 207 3.03 -14.01 -10.80
N GLU A 208 2.81 -13.87 -12.11
CA GLU A 208 2.89 -14.96 -13.09
C GLU A 208 4.27 -15.61 -13.08
N ARG A 209 5.35 -14.82 -13.08
CA ARG A 209 6.73 -15.32 -13.05
C ARG A 209 7.06 -16.05 -11.74
N ILE A 210 6.59 -15.51 -10.61
CA ILE A 210 6.80 -16.13 -9.29
C ILE A 210 6.14 -17.50 -9.24
N TYR A 211 4.89 -17.60 -9.68
CA TYR A 211 4.12 -18.85 -9.67
C TYR A 211 4.54 -19.81 -10.80
N GLY A 212 5.05 -19.29 -11.91
CA GLY A 212 5.69 -20.07 -12.99
C GLY A 212 7.06 -20.65 -12.62
N GLY A 213 7.62 -20.28 -11.47
CA GLY A 213 8.88 -20.84 -10.96
C GLY A 213 10.13 -20.27 -11.62
N GLU A 214 10.07 -19.06 -12.17
CA GLU A 214 11.25 -18.42 -12.74
C GLU A 214 12.36 -18.19 -11.70
N VAL A 215 13.61 -18.38 -12.13
CA VAL A 215 14.80 -18.28 -11.25
C VAL A 215 15.04 -16.84 -10.77
N ASN A 216 14.75 -15.84 -11.61
CA ASN A 216 14.91 -14.43 -11.26
C ASN A 216 13.68 -13.62 -11.72
N PRO A 217 12.56 -13.67 -10.98
CA PRO A 217 11.32 -13.05 -11.39
C PRO A 217 11.35 -11.51 -11.32
N PHE A 218 12.45 -10.92 -10.84
CA PHE A 218 12.64 -9.46 -10.74
C PHE A 218 13.57 -8.89 -11.84
N ALA A 219 14.06 -9.72 -12.77
CA ALA A 219 15.12 -9.31 -13.70
C ALA A 219 14.72 -8.20 -14.70
N ASP A 220 13.44 -8.11 -15.06
CA ASP A 220 12.96 -7.25 -16.15
C ASP A 220 12.44 -5.89 -15.68
N PHE A 221 12.65 -5.56 -14.39
CA PHE A 221 12.27 -4.25 -13.89
C PHE A 221 13.26 -3.18 -14.31
N PRO A 222 12.78 -1.95 -14.61
CA PRO A 222 13.66 -0.81 -14.87
C PRO A 222 14.61 -0.62 -13.69
N ARG A 223 15.88 -0.34 -13.97
CA ARG A 223 16.89 0.02 -12.97
C ARG A 223 16.99 1.52 -12.82
#